data_AF-A0A9W9YDN3-F1
#
_entry.id   AF-A0A9W9YDN3-F1
#
_cell.length_a   1.000
_cell.length_b   1.000
_cell.length_c   1.000
_cell.angle_alpha   90.00
_cell.angle_beta   90.00
_cell.angle_gamma   90.00
#
_symmetry.space_group_name_H-M   'P 1'
#
loop_
_entity.id
_entity.type
_entity.pdbx_description
1 polymer ?
#
loop_
_entity_poly.entity_id
_entity_poly.type
_entity_poly.pdbx_seq_one_letter_code
_entity_poly.pdbx_strand_id
1 'polypeptide(L)'
;MASILLGRARHLTSMSVFKGRVLAQTLVAATGKRYLSQEKPISRFPVPNMDTLPKDIQERMRENEEKGGFIPNVFKVLAHRPDEFRAFFMYYDALMLKKGNLTKAEKEIIVVATSSANNCMYCIVAHGALLRIYSKIHCWVIRWLPIGSLLT
;
A
#
# COMPACT_ATOMS: atom_id res chain seq x y z
N MET A 1 -8.20 70.54 24.80
CA MET A 1 -8.71 71.45 23.75
C MET A 1 -8.32 70.88 22.39
N ALA A 2 -9.32 70.67 21.53
CA ALA A 2 -9.29 70.35 20.09
C ALA A 2 -9.00 68.90 19.61
N SER A 3 -10.07 68.30 19.08
CA SER A 3 -10.19 67.12 18.19
C SER A 3 -9.49 67.29 16.83
N ILE A 4 -9.31 66.20 16.06
CA ILE A 4 -9.60 66.10 14.60
C ILE A 4 -9.44 64.64 14.06
N LEU A 5 -10.58 64.08 13.62
CA LEU A 5 -10.90 63.29 12.41
C LEU A 5 -10.24 61.93 12.04
N LEU A 6 -11.07 60.87 12.14
CA LEU A 6 -11.48 59.89 11.11
C LEU A 6 -10.47 59.33 10.08
N GLY A 7 -10.22 58.01 10.18
CA GLY A 7 -9.57 57.18 9.16
C GLY A 7 -10.23 55.79 9.00
N ARG A 8 -11.45 55.81 8.47
CA ARG A 8 -12.31 54.71 7.98
C ARG A 8 -11.60 53.40 7.56
N ALA A 9 -11.78 52.31 8.31
CA ALA A 9 -11.49 50.95 7.87
C ALA A 9 -12.44 50.58 6.70
N ARG A 10 -11.90 50.49 5.49
CA ARG A 10 -12.64 50.03 4.30
C ARG A 10 -12.33 48.56 4.03
N HIS A 11 -13.41 47.77 4.00
CA HIS A 11 -13.51 46.44 3.43
C HIS A 11 -12.66 46.28 2.15
N LEU A 12 -11.82 45.25 2.15
CA LEU A 12 -11.28 44.64 0.93
C LEU A 12 -11.64 43.15 0.91
N THR A 13 -12.94 42.83 0.88
CA THR A 13 -13.41 41.53 0.40
C THR A 13 -13.32 41.53 -1.14
N SER A 14 -12.10 41.44 -1.66
CA SER A 14 -11.86 41.41 -3.10
C SER A 14 -12.13 40.01 -3.66
N MET A 15 -13.05 39.93 -4.62
CA MET A 15 -13.32 38.76 -5.47
C MET A 15 -12.07 38.23 -6.20
N SER A 16 -10.95 38.99 -6.25
CA SER A 16 -9.71 38.56 -6.89
C SER A 16 -8.98 37.46 -6.10
N VAL A 17 -9.08 37.46 -4.77
CA VAL A 17 -8.45 36.42 -3.91
C VAL A 17 -9.17 35.07 -4.09
N PHE A 18 -10.50 35.11 -4.27
CA PHE A 18 -11.32 33.91 -4.49
C PHE A 18 -11.05 33.31 -5.89
N LYS A 19 -10.96 34.14 -6.94
CA LYS A 19 -10.58 33.66 -8.29
C LYS A 19 -9.18 33.04 -8.33
N GLY A 20 -8.20 33.59 -7.61
CA GLY A 20 -6.86 33.02 -7.50
C GLY A 20 -6.83 31.65 -6.79
N ARG A 21 -7.66 31.47 -5.76
CA ARG A 21 -7.76 30.21 -5.01
C ARG A 21 -8.45 29.10 -5.83
N VAL A 22 -9.47 29.43 -6.62
CA VAL A 22 -10.14 28.48 -7.54
C VAL A 22 -9.24 28.08 -8.72
N LEU A 23 -8.47 29.03 -9.28
CA LEU A 23 -7.47 28.73 -10.31
C LEU A 23 -6.33 27.85 -9.77
N ALA A 24 -5.84 28.13 -8.55
CA ALA A 24 -4.84 27.31 -7.89
C ALA A 24 -5.38 25.89 -7.57
N GLN A 25 -6.63 25.77 -7.10
CA GLN A 25 -7.27 24.47 -6.86
C GLN A 25 -7.48 23.68 -8.15
N THR A 26 -7.88 24.33 -9.24
CA THR A 26 -8.05 23.70 -10.55
C THR A 26 -6.71 23.31 -11.18
N LEU A 27 -5.67 24.12 -11.00
CA LEU A 27 -4.29 23.79 -11.41
C LEU A 27 -3.72 22.64 -10.59
N VAL A 28 -3.91 22.61 -9.27
CA VAL A 28 -3.50 21.49 -8.39
C VAL A 28 -4.29 20.22 -8.73
N ALA A 29 -5.59 20.33 -9.04
CA ALA A 29 -6.38 19.19 -9.50
C ALA A 29 -5.93 18.68 -10.88
N ALA A 30 -5.61 19.56 -11.83
CA ALA A 30 -5.17 19.20 -13.18
C ALA A 30 -3.72 18.64 -13.21
N THR A 31 -2.82 19.20 -12.39
CA THR A 31 -1.45 18.70 -12.23
C THR A 31 -1.39 17.44 -11.37
N GLY A 32 -2.18 17.37 -10.30
CA GLY A 32 -2.34 16.16 -9.47
C GLY A 32 -2.89 14.97 -10.25
N LYS A 33 -3.82 15.21 -11.19
CA LYS A 33 -4.38 14.15 -12.06
C LYS A 33 -3.37 13.61 -13.08
N ARG A 34 -2.37 14.41 -13.51
CA ARG A 34 -1.27 13.95 -14.38
C ARG A 34 -0.21 13.15 -13.63
N TYR A 35 -0.02 13.35 -12.33
CA TYR A 35 0.93 12.58 -11.53
C TYR A 35 0.38 11.21 -11.11
N LEU A 36 -0.96 11.07 -11.03
CA LEU A 36 -1.65 9.83 -10.70
C LEU A 36 -1.82 8.86 -11.89
N SER A 37 -1.46 9.25 -13.11
CA SER A 37 -1.83 8.50 -14.33
C SER A 37 -0.76 7.58 -14.91
N GLN A 38 0.36 7.34 -14.23
CA GLN A 38 1.29 6.27 -14.60
C GLN A 38 1.44 5.31 -13.43
N GLU A 39 0.49 4.38 -13.31
CA GLU A 39 0.69 3.23 -12.42
C GLU A 39 1.95 2.48 -12.87
N LYS A 40 2.93 2.41 -11.96
CA LYS A 40 4.15 1.65 -12.23
C LYS A 40 3.78 0.18 -12.46
N PRO A 41 4.40 -0.50 -13.44
CA PRO A 41 4.11 -1.90 -13.68
C PRO A 41 4.43 -2.74 -12.42
N ILE A 42 3.49 -3.60 -12.03
CA ILE A 42 3.62 -4.43 -10.81
C ILE A 42 4.54 -5.63 -10.99
N SER A 43 4.86 -5.98 -12.24
CA SER A 43 5.73 -7.11 -12.60
C SER A 43 6.49 -6.82 -13.89
N ARG A 44 7.63 -7.49 -14.03
CA ARG A 44 8.37 -7.56 -15.29
C ARG A 44 7.65 -8.47 -16.32
N PHE A 45 6.94 -9.48 -15.85
CA PHE A 45 6.23 -10.45 -16.68
C PHE A 45 4.78 -10.01 -16.95
N PRO A 46 4.14 -10.53 -18.02
CA PRO A 46 2.74 -10.24 -18.30
C PRO A 46 1.85 -10.66 -17.14
N VAL A 47 0.95 -9.76 -16.73
CA VAL A 47 -0.07 -10.03 -15.72
C VAL A 47 -1.36 -10.39 -16.45
N PRO A 48 -1.86 -11.63 -16.35
CA PRO A 48 -3.08 -12.04 -17.04
C PRO A 48 -4.31 -11.32 -16.47
N ASN A 49 -5.34 -11.14 -17.30
CA ASN A 49 -6.63 -10.64 -16.85
C ASN A 49 -7.33 -11.73 -16.02
N MET A 50 -7.94 -11.35 -14.89
CA MET A 50 -8.67 -12.26 -14.00
C MET A 50 -9.72 -13.10 -14.75
N ASP A 51 -10.44 -12.51 -15.71
CA ASP A 51 -11.51 -13.21 -16.46
C ASP A 51 -10.97 -14.35 -17.33
N THR A 52 -9.69 -14.30 -17.69
CA THR A 52 -9.02 -15.32 -18.51
C THR A 52 -8.45 -16.47 -17.69
N LEU A 53 -8.45 -16.35 -16.36
CA LEU A 53 -7.86 -17.35 -15.47
C LEU A 53 -8.79 -18.55 -15.25
N PRO A 54 -8.24 -19.73 -14.92
CA PRO A 54 -9.01 -20.86 -14.42
C PRO A 54 -9.92 -20.49 -13.23
N LYS A 55 -11.12 -21.10 -13.16
CA LYS A 55 -12.15 -20.75 -12.18
C LYS A 55 -11.69 -20.86 -10.72
N ASP A 56 -10.90 -21.88 -10.41
CA ASP A 56 -10.32 -22.12 -9.08
C ASP A 56 -9.41 -20.96 -8.62
N ILE A 57 -8.61 -20.41 -9.55
CA ILE A 57 -7.75 -19.27 -9.26
C ILE A 57 -8.57 -18.00 -9.08
N GLN A 58 -9.59 -17.78 -9.92
CA GLN A 58 -10.48 -16.63 -9.80
C GLN A 58 -11.23 -16.62 -8.46
N GLU A 59 -11.77 -17.77 -8.07
CA GLU A 59 -12.47 -17.96 -6.79
C GLU A 59 -11.54 -17.62 -5.63
N ARG A 60 -10.32 -18.17 -5.63
CA ARG A 60 -9.33 -17.87 -4.59
C ARG A 60 -8.92 -16.40 -4.53
N MET A 61 -8.85 -15.71 -5.66
CA MET A 61 -8.61 -14.26 -5.68
C MET A 61 -9.78 -13.47 -5.09
N ARG A 62 -11.03 -13.82 -5.46
CA ARG A 62 -12.24 -13.19 -4.91
C ARG A 62 -12.37 -13.39 -3.41
N GLU A 63 -12.12 -14.60 -2.91
CA GLU A 63 -12.13 -14.85 -1.46
C GLU A 63 -11.12 -13.97 -0.70
N ASN A 64 -9.95 -13.70 -1.29
CA ASN A 64 -8.95 -12.82 -0.68
C ASN A 64 -9.37 -11.35 -0.77
N GLU A 65 -10.01 -10.95 -1.87
CA GLU A 65 -10.57 -9.61 -2.04
C GLU A 65 -11.67 -9.32 -1.02
N GLU A 66 -12.57 -10.28 -0.78
CA GLU A 66 -13.63 -10.15 0.23
C GLU A 66 -13.07 -10.02 1.66
N LYS A 67 -11.99 -10.75 1.98
CA LYS A 67 -11.36 -10.72 3.30
C LYS A 67 -10.48 -9.48 3.52
N GLY A 68 -9.76 -9.04 2.48
CA GLY A 68 -8.74 -8.00 2.56
C GLY A 68 -9.16 -6.63 2.02
N GLY A 69 -10.26 -6.57 1.27
CA GLY A 69 -10.72 -5.38 0.54
C GLY A 69 -9.92 -5.06 -0.74
N PHE A 70 -8.93 -5.88 -1.09
CA PHE A 70 -8.14 -5.77 -2.31
C PHE A 70 -7.44 -7.10 -2.63
N ILE A 71 -7.04 -7.28 -3.90
CA ILE A 71 -6.24 -8.43 -4.33
C ILE A 71 -4.73 -8.08 -4.26
N PRO A 72 -3.92 -8.74 -3.42
CA PRO A 72 -2.48 -8.49 -3.36
C PRO A 72 -1.79 -8.82 -4.68
N ASN A 73 -0.79 -8.01 -5.07
CA ASN A 73 -0.14 -8.14 -6.38
C ASN A 73 0.49 -9.52 -6.63
N VAL A 74 0.98 -10.21 -5.59
CA VAL A 74 1.53 -11.57 -5.74
C VAL A 74 0.53 -12.55 -6.36
N PHE A 75 -0.77 -12.41 -6.07
CA PHE A 75 -1.81 -13.24 -6.70
C PHE A 75 -1.88 -12.98 -8.20
N LYS A 76 -1.95 -11.70 -8.58
CA LYS A 76 -2.04 -11.27 -9.99
C LYS A 76 -0.81 -11.70 -10.78
N VAL A 77 0.38 -11.53 -10.20
CA VAL A 77 1.65 -11.81 -10.87
C VAL A 77 1.88 -13.31 -11.01
N LEU A 78 1.68 -14.11 -9.95
CA LEU A 78 1.88 -15.57 -10.04
C LEU A 78 0.82 -16.25 -10.90
N ALA A 79 -0.36 -15.65 -11.07
CA ALA A 79 -1.38 -16.20 -11.95
C ALA A 79 -0.95 -16.28 -13.43
N HIS A 80 0.15 -15.63 -13.82
CA HIS A 80 0.79 -15.86 -15.11
C HIS A 80 1.15 -17.34 -15.33
N ARG A 81 1.43 -18.08 -14.25
CA ARG A 81 1.75 -19.51 -14.25
C ARG A 81 0.82 -20.26 -13.29
N PRO A 82 -0.36 -20.71 -13.78
CA PRO A 82 -1.39 -21.31 -12.93
C PRO A 82 -0.93 -22.48 -12.05
N ASP A 83 -0.07 -23.37 -12.58
CA ASP A 83 0.40 -24.53 -11.81
C ASP A 83 1.39 -24.13 -10.71
N GLU A 84 2.26 -23.16 -10.99
CA GLU A 84 3.18 -22.57 -10.01
C GLU A 84 2.39 -21.82 -8.93
N PHE A 85 1.33 -21.08 -9.31
CA PHE A 85 0.42 -20.41 -8.38
C PHE A 85 -0.21 -21.41 -7.40
N ARG A 86 -0.74 -22.53 -7.90
CA ARG A 86 -1.37 -23.55 -7.05
C ARG A 86 -0.37 -24.13 -6.06
N ALA A 87 0.79 -24.56 -6.54
CA ALA A 87 1.83 -25.14 -5.70
C ALA A 87 2.32 -24.13 -4.63
N PHE A 88 2.58 -22.88 -5.03
CA PHE A 88 3.01 -21.82 -4.12
C PHE A 88 2.03 -21.62 -2.98
N PHE A 89 0.75 -21.53 -3.31
CA PHE A 89 -0.26 -21.22 -2.33
C PHE A 89 -0.69 -22.39 -1.46
N MET A 90 -0.65 -23.62 -1.99
CA MET A 90 -0.76 -24.82 -1.17
C MET A 90 0.35 -24.86 -0.11
N TYR A 91 1.58 -24.54 -0.49
CA TYR A 91 2.71 -24.51 0.44
C TYR A 91 2.59 -23.36 1.45
N TYR A 92 2.19 -22.18 0.99
CA TYR A 92 1.91 -21.03 1.86
C TYR A 92 0.85 -21.37 2.92
N ASP A 93 -0.28 -21.96 2.52
CA ASP A 93 -1.36 -22.30 3.45
C ASP A 93 -0.91 -23.35 4.47
N ALA A 94 -0.14 -24.36 4.01
CA ALA A 94 0.41 -25.41 4.86
C ALA A 94 1.37 -24.87 5.95
N LEU A 95 2.11 -23.79 5.67
CA LEU A 95 3.04 -23.18 6.62
C LEU A 95 2.38 -22.10 7.47
N MET A 96 1.66 -21.16 6.85
CA MET A 96 1.18 -19.95 7.50
C MET A 96 -0.12 -20.18 8.26
N LEU A 97 -1.05 -20.97 7.70
CA LEU A 97 -2.37 -21.17 8.30
C LEU A 97 -2.44 -22.37 9.24
N LYS A 98 -1.55 -23.36 9.09
CA LYS A 98 -1.48 -24.52 9.98
C LYS A 98 -1.27 -24.09 11.43
N LYS A 99 -2.09 -24.65 12.34
CA LYS A 99 -1.87 -24.53 13.79
C LYS A 99 -0.61 -25.29 14.18
N GLY A 100 0.24 -24.65 14.97
CA GLY A 100 1.49 -25.22 15.46
C GLY A 100 2.00 -24.41 16.64
N ASN A 101 3.28 -24.59 16.97
CA ASN A 101 3.90 -23.96 18.13
C ASN A 101 4.24 -22.47 17.91
N LEU A 102 4.19 -22.00 16.65
CA LEU A 102 4.41 -20.60 16.30
C LEU A 102 3.06 -19.89 16.11
N THR A 103 2.92 -18.75 16.78
CA THR A 103 1.82 -17.80 16.56
C THR A 103 1.92 -17.18 15.16
N LYS A 104 0.81 -16.61 14.68
CA LYS A 104 0.80 -15.90 13.38
C LYS A 104 1.81 -14.76 13.35
N ALA A 105 1.94 -14.00 14.45
CA ALA A 105 2.89 -12.92 14.55
C ALA A 105 4.35 -13.42 14.43
N GLU A 106 4.71 -14.51 15.12
CA GLU A 106 6.05 -15.08 15.04
C GLU A 106 6.41 -15.58 13.64
N LYS A 107 5.46 -16.21 12.94
CA LYS A 107 5.66 -16.59 11.54
C LYS A 107 5.96 -15.38 10.66
N GLU A 108 5.20 -14.29 10.81
CA GLU A 108 5.45 -13.05 10.05
C GLU A 108 6.80 -12.39 10.41
N ILE A 109 7.24 -12.46 11.68
CA ILE A 109 8.58 -11.96 12.07
C ILE A 109 9.68 -12.69 11.29
N ILE A 110 9.60 -14.01 11.19
CA ILE A 110 10.58 -14.82 10.44
C ILE A 110 10.57 -14.41 8.96
N VAL A 111 9.39 -14.22 8.37
CA VAL A 111 9.27 -13.79 6.97
C VAL A 111 9.88 -12.40 6.77
N VAL A 112 9.58 -11.42 7.62
CA VAL A 112 10.15 -10.06 7.48
C VAL A 112 11.67 -10.08 7.69
N ALA A 113 12.18 -10.81 8.68
CA ALA A 113 13.62 -10.92 8.96
C ALA A 113 14.39 -11.48 7.75
N THR A 114 13.94 -12.62 7.23
CA THR A 114 14.55 -13.27 6.05
C THR A 114 14.37 -12.45 4.79
N SER A 115 13.23 -11.76 4.63
CA SER A 115 12.99 -10.85 3.51
C SER A 115 13.90 -9.63 3.53
N SER A 116 14.19 -9.09 4.72
CA SER A 116 15.14 -7.99 4.92
C SER A 116 16.55 -8.41 4.53
N ALA A 117 16.97 -9.60 4.96
CA ALA A 117 18.28 -10.16 4.58
C ALA A 117 18.41 -10.42 3.07
N ASN A 118 17.30 -10.68 2.39
CA ASN A 118 17.26 -10.92 0.94
C ASN A 118 16.87 -9.67 0.11
N ASN A 119 16.75 -8.50 0.75
CA ASN A 119 16.32 -7.26 0.10
C ASN A 119 14.99 -7.39 -0.69
N CYS A 120 14.06 -8.26 -0.27
CA CYS A 120 12.77 -8.42 -0.95
C CYS A 120 11.80 -7.31 -0.55
N MET A 121 11.76 -6.22 -1.32
CA MET A 121 10.91 -5.06 -1.02
C MET A 121 9.41 -5.42 -0.89
N TYR A 122 8.89 -6.25 -1.80
CA TYR A 122 7.48 -6.67 -1.74
C TYR A 122 7.17 -7.41 -0.43
N CYS A 123 8.03 -8.37 -0.08
CA CYS A 123 7.86 -9.21 1.08
C CYS A 123 7.95 -8.39 2.38
N ILE A 124 8.94 -7.50 2.47
CA ILE A 124 9.12 -6.61 3.64
C ILE A 124 7.87 -5.74 3.85
N VAL A 125 7.34 -5.14 2.79
CA VAL A 125 6.18 -4.25 2.89
C VAL A 125 4.91 -5.03 3.23
N ALA A 126 4.64 -6.13 2.51
CA ALA A 126 3.42 -6.92 2.67
C ALA A 126 3.39 -7.64 4.03
N HIS A 127 4.42 -8.42 4.35
CA HIS A 127 4.47 -9.16 5.61
C HIS A 127 4.72 -8.23 6.80
N GLY A 128 5.40 -7.09 6.60
CA GLY A 128 5.49 -6.05 7.61
C GLY A 128 4.14 -5.46 7.99
N ALA A 129 3.20 -5.32 7.03
CA ALA A 129 1.84 -4.91 7.32
C ALA A 129 1.07 -5.95 8.13
N LEU A 130 1.14 -7.23 7.73
CA LEU A 130 0.52 -8.34 8.46
C LEU A 130 1.07 -8.48 9.88
N LEU A 131 2.39 -8.34 10.05
CA LEU A 131 3.05 -8.37 11.35
C LEU A 131 2.51 -7.28 12.28
N ARG A 132 2.33 -6.04 11.80
CA ARG A 132 1.74 -4.96 12.62
C ARG A 132 0.33 -5.29 13.07
N ILE A 133 -0.48 -5.90 12.19
CA ILE A 133 -1.85 -6.31 12.50
C ILE A 133 -1.87 -7.41 13.57
N TYR A 134 -1.03 -8.45 13.43
CA TYR A 134 -1.04 -9.60 14.34
C TYR A 134 -0.36 -9.33 15.68
N SER A 135 0.76 -8.61 15.68
CA SER A 135 1.48 -8.29 16.91
C SER A 135 0.77 -7.22 17.74
N LYS A 136 0.01 -6.31 17.10
CA LYS A 136 -0.54 -5.09 17.72
C LYS A 136 0.52 -4.20 18.37
N ILE A 137 1.80 -4.39 18.06
CA ILE A 137 2.91 -3.60 18.60
C ILE A 137 3.21 -2.46 17.62
N HIS A 138 3.44 -1.26 18.16
CA HIS A 138 3.84 -0.08 17.39
C HIS A 138 5.15 -0.33 16.61
N CYS A 139 5.41 0.49 15.59
CA CYS A 139 6.45 0.31 14.54
C CYS A 139 7.89 0.00 15.01
N TRP A 140 8.19 0.13 16.30
CA TRP A 140 9.50 -0.12 16.90
C TRP A 140 10.03 -1.54 16.66
N VAL A 141 9.19 -2.59 16.70
CA VAL A 141 9.67 -3.98 16.46
C VAL A 141 10.19 -4.15 15.03
N ILE A 142 9.58 -3.48 14.05
CA ILE A 142 10.04 -3.51 12.66
C ILE A 142 11.29 -2.65 12.47
N ARG A 143 11.44 -1.56 13.24
CA ARG A 143 12.67 -0.75 13.25
C ARG A 143 13.90 -1.55 13.73
N TRP A 144 13.70 -2.53 14.62
CA TRP A 144 14.77 -3.37 15.17
C TRP A 144 15.20 -4.55 14.29
N LEU A 145 14.32 -5.03 13.38
CA LEU A 145 14.77 -5.90 12.30
C LEU A 145 15.72 -5.08 11.41
N PRO A 146 16.88 -5.61 10.98
CA PRO A 146 17.97 -4.83 10.39
C PRO A 146 17.61 -4.33 8.98
N ILE A 147 16.69 -3.38 8.91
CA ILE A 147 16.44 -2.50 7.77
C ILE A 147 17.52 -1.39 7.77
N GLY A 148 18.23 -1.21 8.90
CA GLY A 148 19.25 -0.18 9.09
C GLY A 148 20.59 -0.41 8.39
N SER A 149 20.89 -1.60 7.85
CA SER A 149 22.16 -1.84 7.11
C SER A 149 22.07 -1.54 5.61
N LEU A 150 20.91 -1.07 5.12
CA LEU A 150 20.72 -0.65 3.73
C LEU A 150 20.70 0.87 3.55
N LEU A 151 20.94 1.63 4.63
CA LEU A 151 21.03 3.10 4.62
C LEU A 151 22.38 3.62 5.15
N THR A 152 23.39 2.75 5.20
CA THR A 152 24.81 3.08 5.42
C THR A 152 25.62 2.49 4.28
#